data_AF-A0A021X5K7-F1
#
_entry.id   AF-A0A021X5K7-F1
#
_cell.length_a   1.000
_cell.length_b   1.000
_cell.length_c   1.000
_cell.angle_alpha   90.00
_cell.angle_beta   90.00
_cell.angle_gamma   90.00
#
_symmetry.space_group_name_H-M   'P 1'
#
loop_
_entity.id
_entity.type
_entity.pdbx_description
1 polymer ?
#
loop_
_entity_poly.entity_id
_entity_poly.type
_entity_poly.pdbx_seq_one_letter_code
_entity_poly.pdbx_strand_id
1 'polypeptide(L)'
;MVKVFQIGFNRCGAKYIDTLFELNGYRSINWAGGQLAEDIFYSRICGEKPLSRWADDFTVFSNMESIHNASMPRMEGFKHYEFLDSSYENSLFVLNTRNVDDWIYSRYNYRNGEYASLHAFHLKVGLNDLNEIWRKEWECHVRCCREYFSGRGNLIEIDIDRFEHDDYVRSFSRWFDFQKIPPSPSDKVLLNRRNYRTYAKKLISSEVIVGLRKENARVAAKIISDHCCASKDAGQPKEISAWSNLVVTGNTASGIFCDRLGNRLPIIRDEAGYFYFRRWHDKAMRPVGVLNDIAALKLPWARDMELVIDMQDARLAGSSPAQPVISYCRRAGAPNVFLWPLPEYHSIGSRNFLTYSAGDDVAFKDKEDRLVWRGNLSGHCSNVEAGIFENQTYLISKQIVEDRHSGKDVSHYADILRKNVRFRVVEDGFGEPDYDFRLTPSPKGREALTALAKEHLISGHKGAEFFRRYKYILSMRGFDTGSNFISAANTNSVVLKEEDGWELFYTPLFKPWIHYIPLRAGCTDIREKLEWARSNALKCEEISRNARASCEILMDRGVRAQFLEDIVRSYGEFARA
;
A
#
# COMPACT_ATOMS: atom_id res chain seq x y z
N MET A 1 27.97 21.20 8.58
CA MET A 1 28.32 19.80 8.25
C MET A 1 27.93 19.56 6.80
N VAL A 2 28.84 18.99 6.00
CA VAL A 2 28.60 18.69 4.57
C VAL A 2 27.38 17.77 4.42
N LYS A 3 26.48 18.08 3.49
CA LYS A 3 25.37 17.20 3.13
C LYS A 3 25.75 16.34 1.94
N VAL A 4 25.31 15.09 1.93
CA VAL A 4 25.56 14.15 0.83
C VAL A 4 24.23 13.71 0.24
N PHE A 5 24.02 14.00 -1.03
CA PHE A 5 22.82 13.62 -1.78
C PHE A 5 23.18 12.56 -2.81
N GLN A 6 22.61 11.36 -2.67
CA GLN A 6 22.73 10.33 -3.69
C GLN A 6 21.77 10.65 -4.83
N ILE A 7 22.34 10.89 -6.01
CA ILE A 7 21.62 11.32 -7.21
C ILE A 7 21.65 10.30 -8.35
N GLY A 8 22.30 9.15 -8.19
CA GLY A 8 22.09 8.02 -9.10
C GLY A 8 20.69 7.42 -8.99
N PHE A 9 20.38 6.48 -9.89
CA PHE A 9 19.10 5.77 -9.80
C PHE A 9 19.08 4.81 -8.61
N ASN A 10 17.86 4.43 -8.20
CA ASN A 10 17.66 3.32 -7.29
C ASN A 10 18.35 2.05 -7.82
N ARG A 11 18.62 1.10 -6.91
CA ARG A 11 19.27 -0.19 -7.25
C ARG A 11 20.73 -0.09 -7.74
N CYS A 12 21.37 1.08 -7.56
CA CYS A 12 22.78 1.31 -7.87
C CYS A 12 23.67 1.42 -6.63
N GLY A 13 23.36 0.70 -5.54
CA GLY A 13 24.25 0.64 -4.37
C GLY A 13 23.98 1.68 -3.26
N ALA A 14 22.86 2.40 -3.29
CA ALA A 14 22.47 3.34 -2.22
C ALA A 14 22.55 2.72 -0.81
N LYS A 15 22.07 1.49 -0.61
CA LYS A 15 22.18 0.78 0.67
C LYS A 15 23.63 0.58 1.14
N TYR A 16 24.56 0.34 0.21
CA TYR A 16 25.97 0.21 0.54
C TYR A 16 26.53 1.54 1.02
N ILE A 17 26.20 2.64 0.32
CA ILE A 17 26.57 4.00 0.73
C ILE A 17 26.00 4.30 2.13
N ASP A 18 24.72 4.04 2.38
CA ASP A 18 24.12 4.24 3.70
C ASP A 18 24.86 3.48 4.79
N THR A 19 25.14 2.19 4.55
CA THR A 19 25.83 1.33 5.51
C THR A 19 27.27 1.81 5.76
N LEU A 20 27.98 2.29 4.73
CA LEU A 20 29.33 2.83 4.84
C LEU A 20 29.35 4.04 5.79
N PHE A 21 28.43 4.98 5.59
CA PHE A 21 28.34 6.16 6.45
C PHE A 21 27.90 5.82 7.88
N GLU A 22 26.88 4.97 8.04
CA GLU A 22 26.38 4.56 9.36
C GLU A 22 27.44 3.83 10.19
N LEU A 23 28.22 2.91 9.57
CA LEU A 23 29.30 2.19 10.25
C LEU A 23 30.38 3.13 10.81
N ASN A 24 30.54 4.30 10.20
CA ASN A 24 31.53 5.32 10.58
C ASN A 24 30.90 6.49 11.36
N GLY A 25 29.68 6.32 11.90
CA GLY A 25 29.06 7.29 12.80
C GLY A 25 28.38 8.48 12.11
N TYR A 26 28.27 8.46 10.78
CA TYR A 26 27.52 9.47 10.03
C TYR A 26 26.08 9.01 9.82
N ARG A 27 25.11 9.83 10.23
CA ARG A 27 23.69 9.48 10.15
C ARG A 27 23.22 9.55 8.69
N SER A 28 22.74 8.43 8.16
CA SER A 28 22.10 8.35 6.84
C SER A 28 20.58 8.20 6.97
N ILE A 29 19.83 8.76 6.02
CA ILE A 29 18.41 8.46 5.83
C ILE A 29 18.16 8.02 4.39
N ASN A 30 17.59 6.83 4.29
CA ASN A 30 17.36 6.14 3.03
C ASN A 30 15.88 5.92 2.76
N TRP A 31 15.37 6.49 1.67
CA TRP A 31 13.99 6.39 1.18
C TRP A 31 12.90 6.97 2.11
N ALA A 32 12.96 6.70 3.42
CA ALA A 32 12.01 7.11 4.45
C ALA A 32 10.54 6.80 4.11
N GLY A 33 10.30 5.70 3.37
CA GLY A 33 8.96 5.36 2.88
C GLY A 33 8.44 6.28 1.77
N GLY A 34 9.32 6.97 1.03
CA GLY A 34 8.97 7.96 0.00
C GLY A 34 8.96 9.41 0.51
N GLN A 35 9.04 9.62 1.82
CA GLN A 35 8.92 10.94 2.45
C GLN A 35 9.95 11.97 1.98
N LEU A 36 11.17 11.53 1.65
CA LEU A 36 12.20 12.44 1.16
C LEU A 36 11.80 13.05 -0.19
N ALA A 37 11.28 12.23 -1.12
CA ALA A 37 10.84 12.71 -2.42
C ALA A 37 9.56 13.56 -2.31
N GLU A 38 8.62 13.15 -1.47
CA GLU A 38 7.39 13.90 -1.18
C GLU A 38 7.71 15.31 -0.67
N ASP A 39 8.66 15.44 0.26
CA ASP A 39 9.06 16.74 0.79
C ASP A 39 9.84 17.58 -0.22
N ILE A 40 10.71 16.99 -1.05
CA ILE A 40 11.41 17.71 -2.12
C ILE A 40 10.42 18.35 -3.09
N PHE A 41 9.41 17.59 -3.53
CA PHE A 41 8.38 18.11 -4.44
C PHE A 41 7.51 19.16 -3.77
N TYR A 42 7.04 18.90 -2.55
CA TYR A 42 6.23 19.87 -1.79
C TYR A 42 6.98 21.18 -1.58
N SER A 43 8.21 21.11 -1.08
CA SER A 43 9.06 22.27 -0.79
C SER A 43 9.39 23.05 -2.06
N ARG A 44 9.63 22.37 -3.20
CA ARG A 44 9.85 23.04 -4.49
C ARG A 44 8.65 23.88 -4.91
N ILE A 45 7.44 23.36 -4.78
CA ILE A 45 6.21 24.08 -5.15
C ILE A 45 5.98 25.27 -4.21
N CYS A 46 6.28 25.11 -2.91
CA CYS A 46 6.17 26.20 -1.93
C CYS A 46 7.31 27.22 -1.98
N GLY A 47 8.40 26.97 -2.71
CA GLY A 47 9.61 27.80 -2.66
C GLY A 47 10.35 27.69 -1.32
N GLU A 48 10.19 26.58 -0.60
CA GLU A 48 10.81 26.33 0.70
C GLU A 48 12.09 25.48 0.56
N LYS A 49 12.96 25.53 1.58
CA LYS A 49 14.15 24.67 1.62
C LYS A 49 13.73 23.19 1.77
N PRO A 50 14.11 22.29 0.84
CA PRO A 50 13.74 20.88 0.88
C PRO A 50 14.47 20.17 2.02
N LEU A 51 13.88 19.09 2.53
CA LEU A 51 14.42 18.19 3.55
C LEU A 51 14.73 18.84 4.90
N SER A 52 14.22 20.05 5.16
CA SER A 52 14.51 20.82 6.37
C SER A 52 14.23 20.05 7.66
N ARG A 53 13.20 19.19 7.68
CA ARG A 53 12.87 18.31 8.82
C ARG A 53 14.00 17.35 9.21
N TRP A 54 14.84 16.94 8.27
CA TRP A 54 15.92 15.98 8.47
C TRP A 54 17.31 16.63 8.41
N ALA A 55 17.38 17.90 7.99
CA ALA A 55 18.61 18.58 7.70
C ALA A 55 19.56 18.70 8.90
N ASP A 56 19.05 18.79 10.12
CA ASP A 56 19.92 18.92 11.30
C ASP A 56 20.43 17.56 11.80
N ASP A 57 19.63 16.51 11.60
CA ASP A 57 19.89 15.17 12.13
C ASP A 57 20.68 14.26 11.20
N PHE A 58 20.62 14.48 9.89
CA PHE A 58 21.13 13.55 8.88
C PHE A 58 22.17 14.20 7.96
N THR A 59 23.22 13.46 7.68
CA THR A 59 24.31 13.86 6.78
C THR A 59 24.05 13.39 5.35
N VAL A 60 23.53 12.17 5.21
CA VAL A 60 23.37 11.48 3.93
C VAL A 60 21.90 11.24 3.62
N PHE A 61 21.51 11.51 2.38
CA PHE A 61 20.16 11.32 1.87
C PHE A 61 20.21 10.46 0.60
N SER A 62 19.50 9.33 0.60
CA SER A 62 19.55 8.37 -0.50
C SER A 62 18.18 7.77 -0.87
N ASN A 63 18.10 7.21 -2.09
CA ASN A 63 16.85 6.70 -2.70
C ASN A 63 15.66 7.65 -2.53
N MET A 64 15.86 8.91 -2.90
CA MET A 64 14.83 9.96 -2.81
C MET A 64 13.79 9.80 -3.93
N GLU A 65 13.05 8.68 -3.93
CA GLU A 65 11.93 8.39 -4.84
C GLU A 65 10.63 8.04 -4.08
N SER A 66 9.49 8.46 -4.60
CA SER A 66 8.16 8.05 -4.15
C SER A 66 7.35 7.57 -5.36
N ILE A 67 7.42 6.26 -5.61
CA ILE A 67 6.76 5.55 -6.72
C ILE A 67 6.19 4.23 -6.18
N HIS A 68 5.26 4.36 -5.26
CA HIS A 68 4.68 3.23 -4.52
C HIS A 68 3.16 3.34 -4.35
N ASN A 69 2.54 4.38 -4.93
CA ASN A 69 1.10 4.61 -4.90
C ASN A 69 0.64 5.15 -6.25
N ALA A 70 -0.29 4.44 -6.89
CA ALA A 70 -0.84 4.79 -8.19
C ALA A 70 -1.63 6.11 -8.18
N SER A 71 -2.23 6.46 -7.04
CA SER A 71 -3.02 7.68 -6.83
C SER A 71 -2.15 8.89 -6.47
N MET A 72 -0.83 8.75 -6.40
CA MET A 72 0.10 9.87 -6.20
C MET A 72 0.92 10.11 -7.47
N PRO A 73 1.37 11.35 -7.73
CA PRO A 73 2.29 11.61 -8.83
C PRO A 73 3.61 10.83 -8.64
N ARG A 74 4.23 10.47 -9.76
CA ARG A 74 5.56 9.85 -9.78
C ARG A 74 6.60 10.88 -9.34
N MET A 75 7.17 10.71 -8.14
CA MET A 75 8.13 11.67 -7.59
C MET A 75 9.55 11.07 -7.56
N GLU A 76 10.45 11.65 -8.34
CA GLU A 76 11.86 11.26 -8.43
C GLU A 76 12.75 12.39 -7.92
N GLY A 77 12.75 12.59 -6.59
CA GLY A 77 13.44 13.69 -5.90
C GLY A 77 14.92 13.81 -6.23
N PHE A 78 15.60 12.69 -6.48
CA PHE A 78 17.02 12.66 -6.89
C PHE A 78 17.29 13.37 -8.23
N LYS A 79 16.28 13.53 -9.10
CA LYS A 79 16.39 14.29 -10.36
C LYS A 79 16.35 15.80 -10.13
N HIS A 80 16.02 16.26 -8.92
CA HIS A 80 16.04 17.68 -8.54
C HIS A 80 17.36 18.09 -7.87
N TYR A 81 18.48 17.55 -8.35
CA TYR A 81 19.81 17.82 -7.80
C TYR A 81 20.21 19.29 -7.85
N GLU A 82 19.75 20.05 -8.86
CA GLU A 82 20.01 21.50 -8.96
C GLU A 82 19.35 22.28 -7.81
N PHE A 83 18.12 21.89 -7.46
CA PHE A 83 17.38 22.48 -6.35
C PHE A 83 17.99 22.11 -4.99
N LEU A 84 18.50 20.87 -4.87
CA LEU A 84 19.24 20.45 -3.68
C LEU A 84 20.56 21.22 -3.53
N ASP A 85 21.32 21.39 -4.62
CA ASP A 85 22.60 22.12 -4.64
C ASP A 85 22.40 23.59 -4.25
N SER A 86 21.39 24.26 -4.84
CA SER A 86 21.07 25.64 -4.49
C SER A 86 20.55 25.81 -3.06
N SER A 87 20.02 24.75 -2.44
CA SER A 87 19.42 24.80 -1.10
C SER A 87 20.40 24.49 0.03
N TYR A 88 21.52 23.84 -0.29
CA TYR A 88 22.49 23.34 0.68
C TYR A 88 23.92 23.69 0.26
N GLU A 89 24.46 24.73 0.89
CA GLU A 89 25.86 25.13 0.70
C GLU A 89 26.83 23.99 1.04
N ASN A 90 27.90 23.87 0.23
CA ASN A 90 28.95 22.88 0.39
C ASN A 90 28.42 21.43 0.44
N SER A 91 27.33 21.14 -0.27
CA SER A 91 26.82 19.78 -0.42
C SER A 91 27.59 18.98 -1.46
N LEU A 92 27.62 17.67 -1.28
CA LEU A 92 28.21 16.68 -2.18
C LEU A 92 27.14 15.84 -2.84
N PHE A 93 27.38 15.49 -4.08
CA PHE A 93 26.47 14.71 -4.90
C PHE A 93 27.12 13.41 -5.33
N VAL A 94 26.44 12.29 -5.09
CA VAL A 94 26.95 10.97 -5.43
C VAL A 94 26.16 10.42 -6.62
N LEU A 95 26.79 10.39 -7.79
CA LEU A 95 26.26 9.78 -9.00
C LEU A 95 26.77 8.35 -9.11
N ASN A 96 26.05 7.45 -8.46
CA ASN A 96 26.27 6.01 -8.54
C ASN A 96 25.58 5.42 -9.78
N THR A 97 26.34 4.70 -10.58
CA THR A 97 25.97 4.08 -11.85
C THR A 97 26.35 2.61 -11.86
N ARG A 98 25.86 1.88 -12.86
CA ARG A 98 26.19 0.48 -13.14
C ARG A 98 25.83 0.13 -14.59
N ASN A 99 26.06 -1.10 -15.02
CA ASN A 99 25.56 -1.61 -16.29
C ASN A 99 24.03 -1.40 -16.40
N VAL A 100 23.62 -0.68 -17.46
CA VAL A 100 22.23 -0.24 -17.64
C VAL A 100 21.26 -1.41 -17.85
N ASP A 101 21.68 -2.50 -18.50
CA ASP A 101 20.83 -3.67 -18.72
C ASP A 101 20.55 -4.39 -17.40
N ASP A 102 21.58 -4.61 -16.60
CA ASP A 102 21.46 -5.19 -15.26
C ASP A 102 20.62 -4.31 -14.33
N TRP A 103 20.77 -2.99 -14.42
CA TRP A 103 19.94 -2.04 -13.69
C TRP A 103 18.46 -2.16 -14.08
N ILE A 104 18.13 -2.15 -15.38
CA ILE A 104 16.77 -2.30 -15.90
C ILE A 104 16.15 -3.61 -15.42
N TYR A 105 16.86 -4.74 -15.60
CA TYR A 105 16.37 -6.04 -15.12
C TYR A 105 16.17 -6.03 -13.61
N SER A 106 17.04 -5.37 -12.85
CA SER A 106 16.87 -5.24 -11.41
C SER A 106 15.59 -4.48 -11.01
N ARG A 107 15.11 -3.54 -11.82
CA ARG A 107 13.87 -2.77 -11.57
C ARG A 107 12.62 -3.58 -11.88
N TYR A 108 12.61 -4.39 -12.94
CA TYR A 108 11.53 -5.37 -13.16
C TYR A 108 11.38 -6.35 -12.00
N ASN A 109 12.50 -6.75 -11.38
CA ASN A 109 12.50 -7.65 -10.23
C ASN A 109 12.16 -6.93 -8.91
N TYR A 110 12.14 -5.61 -8.88
CA TYR A 110 12.03 -4.88 -7.63
C TYR A 110 10.61 -5.01 -7.07
N ARG A 111 10.54 -5.41 -5.79
CA ARG A 111 9.28 -5.72 -5.08
C ARG A 111 8.39 -6.69 -5.85
N ASN A 112 8.98 -7.73 -6.43
CA ASN A 112 8.28 -8.75 -7.21
C ASN A 112 7.46 -8.15 -8.37
N GLY A 113 7.99 -7.15 -9.07
CA GLY A 113 7.35 -6.55 -10.25
C GLY A 113 6.38 -5.41 -9.96
N GLU A 114 6.04 -5.15 -8.69
CA GLU A 114 5.18 -4.03 -8.29
C GLU A 114 5.74 -2.69 -8.79
N TYR A 115 7.05 -2.49 -8.64
CA TYR A 115 7.68 -1.23 -9.04
C TYR A 115 7.55 -0.98 -10.54
N ALA A 116 7.81 -1.98 -11.37
CA ALA A 116 7.61 -1.88 -12.82
C ALA A 116 6.14 -1.63 -13.18
N SER A 117 5.22 -2.33 -12.52
CA SER A 117 3.77 -2.17 -12.74
C SER A 117 3.29 -0.75 -12.45
N LEU A 118 3.78 -0.12 -11.38
CA LEU A 118 3.46 1.27 -11.05
C LEU A 118 4.07 2.26 -12.04
N HIS A 119 5.29 2.03 -12.51
CA HIS A 119 5.88 2.83 -13.59
C HIS A 119 5.05 2.76 -14.88
N ALA A 120 4.71 1.56 -15.34
CA ALA A 120 3.84 1.35 -16.50
C ALA A 120 2.45 2.01 -16.30
N PHE A 121 1.92 1.96 -15.08
CA PHE A 121 0.67 2.64 -14.73
C PHE A 121 0.79 4.16 -14.90
N HIS A 122 1.77 4.81 -14.28
CA HIS A 122 1.95 6.26 -14.34
C HIS A 122 2.27 6.77 -15.75
N LEU A 123 3.04 6.00 -16.51
CA LEU A 123 3.43 6.32 -17.88
C LEU A 123 2.35 5.96 -18.90
N LYS A 124 1.32 5.19 -18.51
CA LYS A 124 0.25 4.68 -19.39
C LYS A 124 0.79 3.85 -20.57
N VAL A 125 1.77 3.01 -20.30
CA VAL A 125 2.41 2.10 -21.25
C VAL A 125 2.33 0.65 -20.77
N GLY A 126 2.69 -0.32 -21.62
CA GLY A 126 2.84 -1.71 -21.19
C GLY A 126 4.16 -1.95 -20.46
N LEU A 127 4.29 -3.08 -19.77
CA LEU A 127 5.56 -3.44 -19.11
C LEU A 127 6.70 -3.56 -20.11
N ASN A 128 6.44 -4.03 -21.35
CA ASN A 128 7.43 -4.15 -22.42
C ASN A 128 8.13 -2.82 -22.77
N ASP A 129 7.40 -1.70 -22.71
CA ASP A 129 7.89 -0.39 -23.14
C ASP A 129 8.90 0.21 -22.14
N LEU A 130 8.87 -0.24 -20.88
CA LEU A 130 9.70 0.31 -19.81
C LEU A 130 11.20 0.14 -20.04
N ASN A 131 11.63 -0.90 -20.77
CA ASN A 131 13.06 -1.12 -21.05
C ASN A 131 13.65 0.06 -21.83
N GLU A 132 13.00 0.47 -22.92
CA GLU A 132 13.47 1.58 -23.75
C GLU A 132 13.34 2.91 -23.01
N ILE A 133 12.21 3.13 -22.32
CA ILE A 133 11.96 4.36 -21.56
C ILE A 133 13.02 4.55 -20.47
N TRP A 134 13.26 3.53 -19.64
CA TRP A 134 14.23 3.63 -18.56
C TRP A 134 15.66 3.79 -19.07
N ARG A 135 16.02 3.20 -20.21
CA ARG A 135 17.33 3.41 -20.83
C ARG A 135 17.52 4.87 -21.25
N LYS A 136 16.53 5.46 -21.92
CA LYS A 136 16.57 6.88 -22.31
C LYS A 136 16.64 7.80 -21.09
N GLU A 137 15.85 7.50 -20.05
CA GLU A 137 15.90 8.25 -18.78
C GLU A 137 17.28 8.13 -18.11
N TRP A 138 17.89 6.95 -18.14
CA TRP A 138 19.22 6.70 -17.58
C TRP A 138 20.29 7.54 -18.28
N GLU A 139 20.36 7.43 -19.61
CA GLU A 139 21.33 8.14 -20.44
C GLU A 139 21.17 9.67 -20.28
N CYS A 140 19.93 10.14 -20.30
CA CYS A 140 19.62 11.55 -20.11
C CYS A 140 20.07 12.06 -18.74
N HIS A 141 19.69 11.36 -17.67
CA HIS A 141 20.01 11.78 -16.30
C HIS A 141 21.51 11.79 -16.03
N VAL A 142 22.23 10.72 -16.40
CA VAL A 142 23.69 10.65 -16.21
C VAL A 142 24.39 11.77 -16.97
N ARG A 143 23.98 12.03 -18.22
CA ARG A 143 24.52 13.13 -19.02
C ARG A 143 24.24 14.49 -18.36
N CYS A 144 23.00 14.78 -17.98
CA CYS A 144 22.61 16.05 -17.37
C CYS A 144 23.34 16.30 -16.03
N CYS A 145 23.52 15.28 -15.19
CA CYS A 145 24.32 15.43 -13.97
C CYS A 145 25.77 15.81 -14.28
N ARG A 146 26.43 15.11 -15.21
CA ARG A 146 27.81 15.41 -15.62
C ARG A 146 27.96 16.81 -16.20
N GLU A 147 27.00 17.24 -17.02
CA GLU A 147 26.96 18.59 -17.58
C GLU A 147 26.82 19.64 -16.48
N TYR A 148 25.86 19.48 -15.56
CA TYR A 148 25.60 20.44 -14.48
C TYR A 148 26.79 20.61 -13.53
N PHE A 149 27.43 19.49 -13.15
CA PHE A 149 28.56 19.47 -12.23
C PHE A 149 29.93 19.59 -12.91
N SER A 150 29.97 19.79 -14.23
CA SER A 150 31.22 19.99 -14.97
C SER A 150 32.02 21.16 -14.38
N GLY A 151 33.28 20.91 -14.03
CA GLY A 151 34.16 21.89 -13.37
C GLY A 151 33.83 22.17 -11.90
N ARG A 152 32.80 21.55 -11.32
CA ARG A 152 32.47 21.65 -9.88
C ARG A 152 33.16 20.55 -9.09
N GLY A 153 33.69 20.89 -7.92
CA GLY A 153 34.42 19.96 -7.05
C GLY A 153 33.55 19.13 -6.11
N ASN A 154 32.23 19.06 -6.35
CA ASN A 154 31.25 18.48 -5.44
C ASN A 154 30.46 17.29 -6.01
N LEU A 155 30.86 16.75 -7.16
CA LEU A 155 30.33 15.49 -7.70
C LEU A 155 31.31 14.33 -7.44
N ILE A 156 30.79 13.21 -6.95
CA ILE A 156 31.48 11.94 -6.80
C ILE A 156 30.78 10.93 -7.72
N GLU A 157 31.49 10.44 -8.74
CA GLU A 157 30.99 9.39 -9.63
C GLU A 157 31.45 8.01 -9.16
N ILE A 158 30.50 7.08 -9.07
CA ILE A 158 30.75 5.71 -8.59
C ILE A 158 30.19 4.73 -9.62
N ASP A 159 31.03 3.91 -10.23
CA ASP A 159 30.57 2.75 -11.00
C ASP A 159 30.58 1.52 -10.10
N ILE A 160 29.42 1.12 -9.60
CA ILE A 160 29.33 0.05 -8.59
C ILE A 160 29.64 -1.34 -9.14
N ASP A 161 29.78 -1.51 -10.46
CA ASP A 161 30.22 -2.77 -11.04
C ASP A 161 31.76 -2.84 -11.13
N ARG A 162 32.47 -1.74 -10.88
CA ARG A 162 33.95 -1.65 -10.94
C ARG A 162 34.61 -1.18 -9.66
N PHE A 163 33.88 -0.47 -8.80
CA PHE A 163 34.42 0.09 -7.56
C PHE A 163 34.69 -1.03 -6.55
N GLU A 164 35.93 -1.07 -6.07
CA GLU A 164 36.34 -1.86 -4.92
C GLU A 164 36.16 -1.06 -3.62
N HIS A 165 36.28 -1.74 -2.48
CA HIS A 165 36.11 -1.13 -1.16
C HIS A 165 36.96 0.13 -0.95
N ASP A 166 38.21 0.12 -1.40
CA ASP A 166 39.14 1.24 -1.24
C ASP A 166 38.78 2.44 -2.13
N ASP A 167 38.09 2.22 -3.26
CA ASP A 167 37.66 3.31 -4.15
C ASP A 167 36.65 4.22 -3.45
N TYR A 168 35.75 3.64 -2.65
CA TYR A 168 34.81 4.42 -1.83
C TYR A 168 35.58 5.27 -0.81
N VAL A 169 36.49 4.68 -0.05
CA VAL A 169 37.28 5.42 0.96
C VAL A 169 38.04 6.56 0.31
N ARG A 170 38.72 6.30 -0.82
CA ARG A 170 39.45 7.34 -1.57
C ARG A 170 38.54 8.45 -2.08
N SER A 171 37.35 8.13 -2.59
CA SER A 171 36.43 9.10 -3.19
C SER A 171 35.85 10.10 -2.17
N PHE A 172 35.74 9.68 -0.91
CA PHE A 172 35.16 10.50 0.17
C PHE A 172 36.21 11.08 1.13
N SER A 173 37.48 10.71 1.01
CA SER A 173 38.54 10.99 2.00
C SER A 173 38.78 12.48 2.29
N ARG A 174 38.41 13.36 1.35
CA ARG A 174 38.48 14.82 1.55
C ARG A 174 37.47 15.34 2.58
N TRP A 175 36.37 14.62 2.80
CA TRP A 175 35.24 15.09 3.61
C TRP A 175 34.91 14.18 4.79
N PHE A 176 35.25 12.89 4.68
CA PHE A 176 34.88 11.88 5.67
C PHE A 176 36.07 10.96 5.95
N ASP A 177 36.17 10.51 7.20
CA ASP A 177 37.12 9.50 7.62
C ASP A 177 36.40 8.16 7.78
N PHE A 178 36.77 7.18 6.96
CA PHE A 178 36.17 5.85 6.97
C PHE A 178 37.17 4.81 7.49
N GLN A 179 36.89 4.28 8.67
CA GLN A 179 37.66 3.24 9.34
C GLN A 179 37.03 1.85 9.17
N LYS A 180 35.73 1.80 8.87
CA LYS A 180 34.96 0.58 8.67
C LYS A 180 34.34 0.57 7.28
N ILE A 181 34.30 -0.60 6.65
CA ILE A 181 33.72 -0.79 5.31
C ILE A 181 32.62 -1.85 5.39
N PRO A 182 31.50 -1.68 4.67
CA PRO A 182 30.47 -2.71 4.60
C PRO A 182 31.00 -4.03 4.01
N PRO A 183 30.42 -5.19 4.38
CA PRO A 183 30.78 -6.46 3.77
C PRO A 183 30.35 -6.51 2.30
N SER A 184 31.10 -7.26 1.49
CA SER A 184 30.74 -7.52 0.10
C SER A 184 29.39 -8.28 -0.01
N PRO A 185 28.67 -8.17 -1.14
CA PRO A 185 27.42 -8.90 -1.34
C PRO A 185 27.62 -10.42 -1.20
N SER A 186 26.70 -11.10 -0.53
CA SER A 186 26.78 -12.56 -0.40
C SER A 186 26.54 -13.29 -1.72
N ASP A 187 27.03 -14.52 -1.83
CA ASP A 187 26.84 -15.39 -3.01
C ASP A 187 25.36 -15.53 -3.41
N LYS A 188 24.46 -15.57 -2.44
CA LYS A 188 23.01 -15.59 -2.67
C LYS A 188 22.52 -14.34 -3.41
N VAL A 189 23.03 -13.16 -3.04
CA VAL A 189 22.68 -11.90 -3.72
C VAL A 189 23.23 -11.91 -5.14
N LEU A 190 24.47 -12.35 -5.33
CA LEU A 190 25.09 -12.46 -6.65
C LEU A 190 24.34 -13.45 -7.55
N LEU A 191 23.97 -14.62 -7.03
CA LEU A 191 23.17 -15.62 -7.74
C LEU A 191 21.79 -15.08 -8.13
N ASN A 192 21.10 -14.38 -7.23
CA ASN A 192 19.82 -13.74 -7.54
C ASN A 192 19.95 -12.71 -8.66
N ARG A 193 21.03 -11.90 -8.67
CA ARG A 193 21.29 -10.92 -9.73
C ARG A 193 21.43 -11.58 -11.11
N ARG A 194 22.11 -12.74 -11.19
CA ARG A 194 22.25 -13.51 -12.44
C ARG A 194 20.90 -13.95 -13.03
N ASN A 195 19.88 -14.12 -12.19
CA ASN A 195 18.55 -14.55 -12.60
C ASN A 195 17.58 -13.41 -12.94
N TYR A 196 17.97 -12.14 -12.76
CA TYR A 196 17.08 -11.00 -12.98
C TYR A 196 16.53 -10.94 -14.40
N ARG A 197 17.36 -11.24 -15.39
CA ARG A 197 16.94 -11.25 -16.80
C ARG A 197 15.84 -12.27 -17.07
N THR A 198 15.97 -13.48 -16.51
CA THR A 198 14.99 -14.56 -16.65
C THR A 198 13.65 -14.18 -16.01
N TYR A 199 13.68 -13.63 -14.80
CA TYR A 199 12.47 -13.16 -14.14
C TYR A 199 11.79 -12.02 -14.91
N ALA A 200 12.57 -11.04 -15.37
CA ALA A 200 12.03 -9.90 -16.12
C ALA A 200 11.30 -10.38 -17.38
N LYS A 201 11.90 -11.31 -18.12
CA LYS A 201 11.25 -11.95 -19.28
C LYS A 201 9.94 -12.65 -18.90
N LYS A 202 9.93 -13.41 -17.79
CA LYS A 202 8.72 -14.08 -17.30
C LYS A 202 7.62 -13.06 -16.98
N LEU A 203 7.94 -12.03 -16.19
CA LEU A 203 6.99 -10.98 -15.79
C LEU A 203 6.37 -10.29 -17.02
N ILE A 204 7.21 -9.88 -17.96
CA ILE A 204 6.81 -9.24 -19.21
C ILE A 204 5.91 -10.18 -20.03
N SER A 205 6.29 -11.45 -20.19
CA SER A 205 5.49 -12.42 -20.95
C SER A 205 4.16 -12.79 -20.28
N SER A 206 4.06 -12.61 -18.96
CA SER A 206 2.84 -12.84 -18.20
C SER A 206 1.91 -11.63 -18.14
N GLU A 207 2.28 -10.51 -18.78
CA GLU A 207 1.41 -9.34 -18.85
C GLU A 207 0.21 -9.64 -19.74
N VAL A 208 -0.92 -9.98 -19.11
CA VAL A 208 -2.19 -10.16 -19.79
C VAL A 208 -2.90 -8.82 -19.83
N ILE A 209 -2.75 -8.08 -20.94
CA ILE A 209 -3.59 -6.91 -21.24
C ILE A 209 -4.86 -7.41 -21.93
N VAL A 210 -5.77 -8.00 -21.16
CA VAL A 210 -7.11 -8.33 -21.67
C VAL A 210 -8.05 -7.25 -21.14
N GLY A 211 -8.37 -6.29 -22.01
CA GLY A 211 -9.44 -5.34 -21.75
C GLY A 211 -10.79 -6.01 -21.96
N LEU A 212 -11.77 -5.69 -21.11
CA LEU A 212 -13.13 -6.15 -21.33
C LEU A 212 -13.68 -5.56 -22.64
N ARG A 213 -14.59 -6.29 -23.29
CA ARG A 213 -15.39 -5.69 -24.38
C ARG A 213 -16.08 -4.43 -23.83
N LYS A 214 -16.08 -3.36 -24.62
CA LYS A 214 -16.57 -2.03 -24.18
C LYS A 214 -17.95 -2.07 -23.51
N GLU A 215 -18.87 -2.88 -24.04
CA GLU A 215 -20.22 -3.03 -23.47
C GLU A 215 -20.18 -3.66 -22.07
N ASN A 216 -19.44 -4.75 -21.89
CA ASN A 216 -19.27 -5.40 -20.60
C ASN A 216 -18.59 -4.47 -19.59
N ALA A 217 -17.61 -3.68 -20.02
CA ALA A 217 -16.93 -2.70 -19.18
C ALA A 217 -17.89 -1.62 -18.67
N ARG A 218 -18.79 -1.11 -19.53
CA ARG A 218 -19.81 -0.12 -19.13
C ARG A 218 -20.82 -0.69 -18.14
N VAL A 219 -21.33 -1.90 -18.40
CA VAL A 219 -22.26 -2.58 -17.48
C VAL A 219 -21.60 -2.81 -16.13
N ALA A 220 -20.36 -3.30 -16.11
CA ALA A 220 -19.61 -3.51 -14.88
C ALA A 220 -19.36 -2.21 -14.12
N ALA A 221 -18.93 -1.15 -14.81
CA ALA A 221 -18.72 0.17 -14.21
C ALA A 221 -20.01 0.71 -13.59
N LYS A 222 -21.14 0.58 -14.29
CA LYS A 222 -22.46 0.99 -13.79
C LYS A 222 -22.89 0.22 -12.54
N ILE A 223 -22.72 -1.10 -12.53
CA ILE A 223 -23.02 -1.93 -11.34
C ILE A 223 -22.22 -1.47 -10.12
N ILE A 224 -20.94 -1.13 -10.32
CA ILE A 224 -20.07 -0.61 -9.26
C ILE A 224 -20.52 0.79 -8.84
N SER A 225 -20.71 1.72 -9.78
CA SER A 225 -21.06 3.10 -9.45
C SER A 225 -22.43 3.21 -8.79
N ASP A 226 -23.45 2.49 -9.27
CA ASP A 226 -24.78 2.44 -8.65
C ASP A 226 -24.71 1.97 -7.18
N HIS A 227 -23.84 0.99 -6.88
CA HIS A 227 -23.61 0.56 -5.50
C HIS A 227 -22.85 1.61 -4.68
N CYS A 228 -21.83 2.22 -5.27
CA CYS A 228 -20.96 3.16 -4.57
C CYS A 228 -21.64 4.50 -4.26
N CYS A 229 -22.63 4.90 -5.06
CA CYS A 229 -23.36 6.13 -4.86
C CYS A 229 -24.33 6.03 -3.66
N ALA A 230 -24.73 7.19 -3.17
CA ALA A 230 -25.74 7.34 -2.14
C ALA A 230 -27.12 6.88 -2.62
N SER A 231 -27.89 6.18 -1.76
CA SER A 231 -29.32 5.97 -1.99
C SER A 231 -30.12 7.04 -1.26
N LYS A 232 -31.05 7.70 -1.96
CA LYS A 232 -31.96 8.73 -1.38
C LYS A 232 -32.97 8.14 -0.38
N ASP A 233 -33.10 6.81 -0.30
CA ASP A 233 -34.15 6.12 0.46
C ASP A 233 -33.70 5.60 1.83
N ALA A 234 -32.51 5.93 2.30
CA ALA A 234 -32.07 5.41 3.58
C ALA A 234 -32.63 6.23 4.76
N GLY A 235 -33.14 5.52 5.77
CA GLY A 235 -33.72 6.10 6.97
C GLY A 235 -32.76 7.02 7.75
N GLN A 236 -33.34 7.76 8.70
CA GLN A 236 -32.61 8.78 9.48
C GLN A 236 -31.33 8.21 10.12
N PRO A 237 -30.24 9.01 10.12
CA PRO A 237 -29.00 8.62 10.77
C PRO A 237 -29.23 8.18 12.22
N LYS A 238 -28.72 7.01 12.60
CA LYS A 238 -28.43 6.77 14.02
C LYS A 238 -27.22 7.63 14.37
N GLU A 239 -27.38 8.59 15.27
CA GLU A 239 -26.37 9.54 15.71
C GLU A 239 -25.04 8.86 16.07
N ILE A 240 -24.05 8.92 15.19
CA ILE A 240 -22.63 8.79 15.54
C ILE A 240 -21.85 9.77 14.64
N SER A 241 -21.75 11.02 15.12
CA SER A 241 -21.22 12.18 14.41
C SER A 241 -19.81 12.57 14.90
N ALA A 242 -18.79 11.77 14.60
CA ALA A 242 -17.43 12.26 14.75
C ALA A 242 -16.65 11.95 13.48
N TRP A 243 -16.29 13.00 12.73
CA TRP A 243 -15.28 12.89 11.69
C TRP A 243 -13.98 12.33 12.29
N SER A 244 -13.31 11.48 11.52
CA SER A 244 -12.05 10.90 11.95
C SER A 244 -10.94 11.96 12.02
N ASN A 245 -9.80 11.59 12.60
CA ASN A 245 -8.61 12.45 12.60
C ASN A 245 -7.99 12.60 11.20
N LEU A 246 -8.44 11.79 10.22
CA LEU A 246 -7.99 11.82 8.83
C LEU A 246 -8.98 12.53 7.90
N VAL A 247 -10.10 13.04 8.41
CA VAL A 247 -11.04 13.77 7.55
C VAL A 247 -10.33 14.96 6.90
N VAL A 248 -10.68 15.19 5.65
CA VAL A 248 -10.26 16.33 4.85
C VAL A 248 -11.51 16.97 4.28
N THR A 249 -11.74 18.23 4.62
CA THR A 249 -12.83 19.05 4.07
C THR A 249 -12.26 20.19 3.26
N GLY A 250 -12.88 20.58 2.14
CA GLY A 250 -12.45 21.76 1.40
C GLY A 250 -12.80 21.72 -0.08
N ASN A 251 -12.24 22.68 -0.82
CA ASN A 251 -12.65 22.97 -2.18
C ASN A 251 -11.51 22.74 -3.19
N THR A 252 -11.82 22.05 -4.29
CA THR A 252 -10.84 21.72 -5.34
C THR A 252 -10.33 22.93 -6.15
N ALA A 253 -11.12 24.01 -6.25
CA ALA A 253 -10.75 25.22 -6.98
C ALA A 253 -9.81 26.09 -6.16
N SER A 254 -10.16 26.34 -4.89
CA SER A 254 -9.30 27.10 -3.99
C SER A 254 -8.03 26.32 -3.60
N GLY A 255 -8.08 24.99 -3.62
CA GLY A 255 -7.02 24.11 -3.13
C GLY A 255 -6.80 24.22 -1.62
N ILE A 256 -7.75 24.81 -0.89
CA ILE A 256 -7.71 24.94 0.56
C ILE A 256 -8.50 23.77 1.15
N PHE A 257 -7.81 23.02 2.01
CA PHE A 257 -8.38 21.89 2.73
C PHE A 257 -8.09 22.02 4.22
N CYS A 258 -9.00 21.51 5.04
CA CYS A 258 -8.96 21.60 6.50
C CYS A 258 -9.16 20.24 7.17
N ASP A 259 -8.68 20.13 8.40
CA ASP A 259 -8.95 19.01 9.30
C ASP A 259 -10.33 19.12 9.96
N ARG A 260 -10.68 18.17 10.83
CA ARG A 260 -11.95 18.17 11.57
C ARG A 260 -12.17 19.38 12.49
N LEU A 261 -11.11 20.10 12.85
CA LEU A 261 -11.16 21.29 13.70
C LEU A 261 -11.19 22.59 12.87
N GLY A 262 -11.19 22.49 11.54
CA GLY A 262 -11.14 23.63 10.64
C GLY A 262 -9.73 24.19 10.43
N ASN A 263 -8.68 23.54 10.94
CA ASN A 263 -7.31 23.98 10.71
C ASN A 263 -6.89 23.64 9.28
N ARG A 264 -6.23 24.58 8.60
CA ARG A 264 -5.70 24.36 7.26
C ARG A 264 -4.68 23.23 7.25
N LEU A 265 -4.89 22.26 6.37
CA LEU A 265 -3.98 21.17 6.11
C LEU A 265 -2.89 21.61 5.11
N PRO A 266 -1.65 21.08 5.24
CA PRO A 266 -0.55 21.40 4.34
C PRO A 266 -0.68 20.58 3.03
N ILE A 267 -1.76 20.86 2.28
CA ILE A 267 -2.05 20.30 0.96
C ILE A 267 -1.90 21.44 -0.05
N ILE A 268 -1.20 21.17 -1.14
CA ILE A 268 -0.94 22.15 -2.21
C ILE A 268 -1.21 21.51 -3.58
N ARG A 269 -1.56 22.34 -4.56
CA ARG A 269 -1.79 21.92 -5.94
C ARG A 269 -0.73 22.52 -6.85
N ASP A 270 -0.15 21.71 -7.74
CA ASP A 270 0.78 22.19 -8.77
C ASP A 270 0.05 22.68 -10.03
N GLU A 271 0.82 23.21 -10.99
CA GLU A 271 0.32 23.70 -12.28
C GLU A 271 -0.28 22.59 -13.16
N ALA A 272 0.21 21.35 -13.02
CA ALA A 272 -0.34 20.20 -13.71
C ALA A 272 -1.67 19.71 -13.09
N GLY A 273 -2.03 20.26 -11.93
CA GLY A 273 -3.28 20.01 -11.21
C GLY A 273 -3.19 18.88 -10.18
N TYR A 274 -2.00 18.33 -9.91
CA TYR A 274 -1.77 17.32 -8.87
C TYR A 274 -1.68 17.93 -7.49
N PHE A 275 -2.19 17.21 -6.50
CA PHE A 275 -2.12 17.55 -5.10
C PHE A 275 -0.94 16.84 -4.41
N TYR A 276 -0.16 17.63 -3.66
CA TYR A 276 0.97 17.22 -2.83
C TYR A 276 0.69 17.61 -1.40
N PHE A 277 1.45 17.04 -0.46
CA PHE A 277 1.26 17.34 0.94
C PHE A 277 2.55 17.21 1.76
N ARG A 278 2.58 17.94 2.87
CA ARG A 278 3.51 17.67 3.98
C ARG A 278 2.78 16.78 5.00
N ARG A 279 3.41 15.68 5.45
CA ARG A 279 2.75 14.71 6.34
C ARG A 279 2.29 15.35 7.66
N TRP A 280 0.97 15.38 7.87
CA TRP A 280 0.32 15.72 9.16
C TRP A 280 -0.21 14.48 9.90
N HIS A 281 -0.37 13.37 9.18
CA HIS A 281 -0.87 12.10 9.68
C HIS A 281 -0.21 10.94 8.90
N ASP A 282 -0.01 9.78 9.54
CA ASP A 282 0.67 8.63 8.91
C ASP A 282 -0.03 8.14 7.63
N LYS A 283 -1.35 8.31 7.58
CA LYS A 283 -2.23 7.92 6.47
C LYS A 283 -2.70 9.11 5.60
N ALA A 284 -2.09 10.28 5.73
CA ALA A 284 -2.45 11.50 4.99
C ALA A 284 -2.46 11.32 3.46
N MET A 285 -1.68 10.38 2.93
CA MET A 285 -1.67 10.05 1.50
C MET A 285 -3.01 9.52 0.99
N ARG A 286 -3.85 8.91 1.85
CA ARG A 286 -5.12 8.34 1.43
C ARG A 286 -6.13 9.39 0.97
N PRO A 287 -6.49 10.42 1.76
CA PRO A 287 -7.37 11.47 1.26
C PRO A 287 -6.75 12.27 0.11
N VAL A 288 -5.43 12.52 0.11
CA VAL A 288 -4.76 13.21 -1.01
C VAL A 288 -4.78 12.36 -2.29
N GLY A 289 -4.68 11.04 -2.17
CA GLY A 289 -4.84 10.11 -3.29
C GLY A 289 -6.23 10.21 -3.94
N VAL A 290 -7.29 10.42 -3.15
CA VAL A 290 -8.64 10.67 -3.69
C VAL A 290 -8.66 11.98 -4.49
N LEU A 291 -8.07 13.06 -3.96
CA LEU A 291 -7.99 14.34 -4.67
C LEU A 291 -7.26 14.19 -6.02
N ASN A 292 -6.17 13.43 -6.03
CA ASN A 292 -5.41 13.13 -7.25
C ASN A 292 -6.16 12.22 -8.23
N ASP A 293 -6.88 11.22 -7.75
CA ASP A 293 -7.74 10.38 -8.58
C ASP A 293 -8.83 11.24 -9.26
N ILE A 294 -9.48 12.14 -8.50
CA ILE A 294 -10.48 13.10 -9.03
C ILE A 294 -9.84 14.03 -10.08
N ALA A 295 -8.67 14.61 -9.77
CA ALA A 295 -7.95 15.48 -10.69
C ALA A 295 -7.58 14.75 -12.00
N ALA A 296 -7.23 13.47 -11.93
CA ALA A 296 -6.86 12.65 -13.07
C ALA A 296 -8.04 12.37 -14.04
N LEU A 297 -9.30 12.47 -13.58
CA LEU A 297 -10.49 12.36 -14.43
C LEU A 297 -10.66 13.55 -15.38
N LYS A 298 -9.99 14.69 -15.11
CA LYS A 298 -10.00 15.91 -15.95
C LYS A 298 -11.41 16.46 -16.24
N LEU A 299 -12.33 16.29 -15.31
CA LEU A 299 -13.72 16.76 -15.43
C LEU A 299 -13.76 18.29 -15.21
N PRO A 300 -14.17 19.12 -16.20
CA PRO A 300 -14.15 20.57 -16.05
C PRO A 300 -14.98 21.10 -14.89
N TRP A 301 -16.15 20.49 -14.64
CA TRP A 301 -17.04 20.84 -13.54
C TRP A 301 -16.55 20.35 -12.18
N ALA A 302 -15.69 19.32 -12.13
CA ALA A 302 -15.10 18.86 -10.88
C ALA A 302 -13.94 19.75 -10.38
N ARG A 303 -13.68 20.86 -11.08
CA ARG A 303 -12.67 21.84 -10.68
C ARG A 303 -13.11 22.66 -9.48
N ASP A 304 -14.41 22.84 -9.28
CA ASP A 304 -14.99 23.60 -8.17
C ASP A 304 -16.02 22.75 -7.42
N MET A 305 -15.53 21.87 -6.55
CA MET A 305 -16.33 20.98 -5.73
C MET A 305 -15.94 21.09 -4.27
N GLU A 306 -16.94 21.22 -3.40
CA GLU A 306 -16.80 21.00 -1.96
C GLU A 306 -16.73 19.51 -1.67
N LEU A 307 -15.62 19.07 -1.08
CA LEU A 307 -15.35 17.66 -0.80
C LEU A 307 -15.24 17.43 0.71
N VAL A 308 -15.83 16.32 1.15
CA VAL A 308 -15.57 15.71 2.46
C VAL A 308 -15.02 14.32 2.21
N ILE A 309 -13.76 14.08 2.56
CA ILE A 309 -13.07 12.82 2.34
C ILE A 309 -12.61 12.27 3.69
N ASP A 310 -12.93 11.03 4.00
CA ASP A 310 -12.46 10.38 5.24
C ASP A 310 -12.01 8.93 4.96
N MET A 311 -10.71 8.72 4.86
CA MET A 311 -10.12 7.42 4.49
C MET A 311 -9.52 6.65 5.68
N GLN A 312 -9.93 6.97 6.92
CA GLN A 312 -9.45 6.26 8.11
C GLN A 312 -10.14 4.90 8.27
N ASP A 313 -9.38 3.90 8.74
CA ASP A 313 -9.92 2.54 8.90
C ASP A 313 -11.06 2.50 9.92
N ALA A 314 -12.17 1.84 9.56
CA ALA A 314 -13.38 1.62 10.37
C ALA A 314 -13.75 2.77 11.32
N ARG A 315 -14.35 3.81 10.71
CA ARG A 315 -14.83 5.08 11.28
C ARG A 315 -15.72 5.06 12.54
N LEU A 316 -15.99 3.89 13.15
CA LEU A 316 -16.93 3.66 14.27
C LEU A 316 -18.41 4.00 13.94
N ALA A 317 -19.29 3.22 13.31
CA ALA A 317 -19.25 1.94 12.61
C ALA A 317 -20.21 2.12 11.41
N GLY A 318 -19.67 2.52 10.26
CA GLY A 318 -20.41 2.87 9.04
C GLY A 318 -21.64 3.75 9.28
N SER A 319 -21.45 4.79 10.09
CA SER A 319 -22.44 5.82 10.34
C SER A 319 -22.89 6.49 9.04
N SER A 320 -24.13 6.99 9.07
CA SER A 320 -24.66 7.90 8.07
C SER A 320 -24.31 9.33 8.51
N PRO A 321 -23.19 9.92 8.06
CA PRO A 321 -22.91 11.31 8.41
C PRO A 321 -24.01 12.22 7.89
N ALA A 322 -24.24 13.36 8.56
CA ALA A 322 -25.25 14.31 8.13
C ALA A 322 -24.96 14.90 6.74
N GLN A 323 -23.68 15.03 6.38
CA GLN A 323 -23.22 15.52 5.07
C GLN A 323 -22.67 14.37 4.22
N PRO A 324 -22.71 14.47 2.88
CA PRO A 324 -22.11 13.48 2.00
C PRO A 324 -20.61 13.37 2.26
N VAL A 325 -20.09 12.14 2.31
CA VAL A 325 -18.65 11.86 2.52
C VAL A 325 -18.16 10.79 1.55
N ILE A 326 -16.93 10.95 1.07
CA ILE A 326 -16.20 9.92 0.32
C ILE A 326 -15.46 9.01 1.31
N SER A 327 -15.72 7.71 1.26
CA SER A 327 -15.16 6.65 2.12
C SER A 327 -14.67 5.47 1.33
N TYR A 328 -13.81 4.63 1.89
CA TYR A 328 -13.58 3.30 1.30
C TYR A 328 -14.51 2.19 1.78
N CYS A 329 -15.19 2.37 2.91
CA CYS A 329 -16.13 1.39 3.45
C CYS A 329 -17.33 2.06 4.12
N ARG A 330 -18.46 1.34 4.19
CA ARG A 330 -19.68 1.74 4.91
C ARG A 330 -20.43 0.54 5.47
N ARG A 331 -21.37 0.77 6.39
CA ARG A 331 -22.37 -0.23 6.75
C ARG A 331 -23.48 -0.21 5.71
N ALA A 332 -24.10 -1.37 5.49
CA ALA A 332 -25.27 -1.47 4.64
C ALA A 332 -26.33 -0.44 5.07
N GLY A 333 -26.84 0.32 4.11
CA GLY A 333 -27.85 1.35 4.34
C GLY A 333 -27.35 2.72 4.81
N ALA A 334 -26.05 3.01 4.74
CA ALA A 334 -25.54 4.38 4.98
C ALA A 334 -25.68 5.25 3.70
N PRO A 335 -26.70 6.13 3.59
CA PRO A 335 -27.01 6.88 2.37
C PRO A 335 -25.91 7.85 2.01
N ASN A 336 -25.38 8.59 2.99
CA ASN A 336 -24.51 9.74 2.74
C ASN A 336 -23.03 9.33 2.55
N VAL A 337 -22.75 8.04 2.34
CA VAL A 337 -21.39 7.53 2.16
C VAL A 337 -21.20 7.05 0.73
N PHE A 338 -20.38 7.81 0.00
CA PHE A 338 -19.93 7.48 -1.34
C PHE A 338 -18.69 6.59 -1.24
N LEU A 339 -18.81 5.35 -1.69
CA LEU A 339 -17.70 4.38 -1.65
C LEU A 339 -16.66 4.70 -2.71
N TRP A 340 -15.40 4.64 -2.34
CA TRP A 340 -14.23 4.92 -3.16
C TRP A 340 -13.16 3.86 -2.92
N PRO A 341 -12.42 3.41 -3.94
CA PRO A 341 -11.32 2.50 -3.70
C PRO A 341 -10.24 3.14 -2.82
N LEU A 342 -10.01 2.58 -1.63
CA LEU A 342 -8.94 3.03 -0.71
C LEU A 342 -7.59 3.21 -1.44
N PRO A 343 -7.05 4.44 -1.57
CA PRO A 343 -5.73 4.64 -2.16
C PRO A 343 -4.65 3.85 -1.41
N GLU A 344 -3.57 3.48 -2.10
CA GLU A 344 -2.56 2.48 -1.68
C GLU A 344 -3.07 1.02 -1.71
N TYR A 345 -4.23 0.77 -1.11
CA TYR A 345 -4.70 -0.59 -0.86
C TYR A 345 -5.48 -1.20 -2.03
N HIS A 346 -6.30 -0.40 -2.71
CA HIS A 346 -7.14 -0.82 -3.84
C HIS A 346 -6.69 -0.21 -5.18
N SER A 347 -5.44 0.24 -5.24
CA SER A 347 -4.79 0.78 -6.43
C SER A 347 -4.41 -0.33 -7.41
N ILE A 348 -4.76 -0.19 -8.69
CA ILE A 348 -4.38 -1.15 -9.73
C ILE A 348 -2.86 -1.20 -9.82
N GLY A 349 -2.28 -2.40 -9.74
CA GLY A 349 -0.83 -2.61 -9.77
C GLY A 349 -0.12 -2.50 -8.41
N SER A 350 -0.83 -2.20 -7.31
CA SER A 350 -0.24 -2.29 -5.97
C SER A 350 -0.21 -3.74 -5.48
N ARG A 351 0.80 -4.09 -4.66
CA ARG A 351 0.99 -5.43 -4.12
C ARG A 351 -0.18 -5.93 -3.28
N ASN A 352 -0.94 -5.02 -2.66
CA ASN A 352 -2.03 -5.36 -1.75
C ASN A 352 -3.38 -5.58 -2.47
N PHE A 353 -3.46 -5.25 -3.76
CA PHE A 353 -4.66 -5.42 -4.56
C PHE A 353 -4.45 -6.54 -5.59
N LEU A 354 -4.61 -6.19 -6.87
CA LEU A 354 -4.41 -7.03 -8.03
C LEU A 354 -3.21 -6.49 -8.78
N THR A 355 -2.17 -7.32 -8.88
CA THR A 355 -0.98 -7.05 -9.69
C THR A 355 -1.04 -7.89 -10.96
N TYR A 356 -0.34 -7.46 -12.01
CA TYR A 356 -0.09 -8.26 -13.21
C TYR A 356 0.89 -9.43 -12.94
N SER A 357 0.94 -9.95 -11.70
CA SER A 357 1.83 -11.05 -11.34
C SER A 357 1.47 -12.31 -12.13
N ALA A 358 2.47 -13.16 -12.38
CA ALA A 358 2.28 -14.54 -12.82
C ALA A 358 1.13 -15.16 -12.00
N GLY A 359 0.16 -15.73 -12.72
CA GLY A 359 -1.07 -16.28 -12.17
C GLY A 359 -0.82 -17.33 -11.09
N ASP A 360 -1.91 -17.83 -10.51
CA ASP A 360 -1.82 -19.04 -9.69
C ASP A 360 -1.67 -20.25 -10.62
N ASP A 361 -0.42 -20.69 -10.83
CA ASP A 361 -0.10 -21.80 -11.74
C ASP A 361 -0.43 -23.17 -11.11
N VAL A 362 -0.81 -23.21 -9.82
CA VAL A 362 -1.15 -24.45 -9.10
C VAL A 362 -2.65 -24.70 -9.23
N ALA A 363 -3.04 -25.83 -9.82
CA ALA A 363 -4.44 -26.21 -9.96
C ALA A 363 -5.08 -26.56 -8.60
N PHE A 364 -6.39 -26.30 -8.44
CA PHE A 364 -7.10 -26.53 -7.16
C PHE A 364 -6.91 -27.95 -6.60
N LYS A 365 -6.97 -28.97 -7.48
CA LYS A 365 -6.79 -30.38 -7.11
C LYS A 365 -5.41 -30.70 -6.49
N ASP A 366 -4.38 -29.95 -6.86
CA ASP A 366 -2.98 -30.19 -6.47
C ASP A 366 -2.57 -29.39 -5.22
N LYS A 367 -3.50 -28.61 -4.64
CA LYS A 367 -3.27 -27.81 -3.43
C LYS A 367 -3.50 -28.64 -2.15
N GLU A 368 -2.86 -28.23 -1.06
CA GLU A 368 -3.03 -28.77 0.28
C GLU A 368 -4.48 -28.61 0.76
N ASP A 369 -5.08 -29.71 1.23
CA ASP A 369 -6.46 -29.76 1.76
C ASP A 369 -6.55 -29.23 3.20
N ARG A 370 -6.21 -27.95 3.36
CA ARG A 370 -6.22 -27.24 4.64
C ARG A 370 -6.72 -25.82 4.45
N LEU A 371 -7.32 -25.25 5.49
CA LEU A 371 -7.73 -23.86 5.53
C LEU A 371 -6.62 -23.01 6.14
N VAL A 372 -6.11 -22.03 5.39
CA VAL A 372 -4.98 -21.19 5.82
C VAL A 372 -5.40 -19.77 6.15
N TRP A 373 -4.74 -19.18 7.15
CA TRP A 373 -4.84 -17.76 7.46
C TRP A 373 -3.56 -17.21 8.08
N ARG A 374 -3.20 -15.98 7.68
CA ARG A 374 -2.20 -15.14 8.34
C ARG A 374 -2.70 -13.70 8.37
N GLY A 375 -2.57 -13.03 9.51
CA GLY A 375 -2.91 -11.62 9.58
C GLY A 375 -2.55 -10.98 10.92
N ASN A 376 -2.56 -9.65 10.94
CA ASN A 376 -2.29 -8.88 12.15
C ASN A 376 -3.41 -9.08 13.18
N LEU A 377 -3.05 -8.94 14.46
CA LEU A 377 -3.97 -8.87 15.59
C LEU A 377 -4.65 -7.48 15.58
N SER A 378 -5.79 -7.37 14.90
CA SER A 378 -6.51 -6.11 14.67
C SER A 378 -8.00 -6.27 14.92
N GLY A 379 -8.72 -5.15 15.03
CA GLY A 379 -10.16 -5.11 15.28
C GLY A 379 -10.46 -4.78 16.74
N HIS A 380 -11.51 -5.40 17.26
CA HIS A 380 -12.11 -5.07 18.55
C HIS A 380 -12.15 -6.30 19.46
N CYS A 381 -12.03 -6.09 20.77
CA CYS A 381 -12.15 -7.09 21.82
C CYS A 381 -13.52 -6.97 22.51
N SER A 382 -14.59 -7.11 21.73
CA SER A 382 -15.99 -6.89 22.14
C SER A 382 -16.95 -7.72 21.27
N ASN A 383 -18.26 -7.69 21.57
CA ASN A 383 -19.27 -8.45 20.84
C ASN A 383 -19.61 -7.80 19.48
N VAL A 384 -18.68 -7.90 18.53
CA VAL A 384 -18.83 -7.36 17.18
C VAL A 384 -19.93 -8.03 16.36
N GLU A 385 -20.34 -9.24 16.77
CA GLU A 385 -21.45 -10.00 16.17
C GLU A 385 -22.79 -9.34 16.51
N ALA A 386 -22.91 -8.76 17.70
CA ALA A 386 -24.05 -7.93 18.13
C ALA A 386 -23.92 -6.45 17.73
N GLY A 387 -22.91 -6.08 16.94
CA GLY A 387 -22.68 -4.70 16.53
C GLY A 387 -22.00 -3.80 17.56
N ILE A 388 -21.36 -4.38 18.59
CA ILE A 388 -20.59 -3.64 19.61
C ILE A 388 -19.12 -3.58 19.19
N PHE A 389 -18.57 -2.37 19.06
CA PHE A 389 -17.21 -2.12 18.54
C PHE A 389 -16.35 -1.35 19.54
N GLU A 390 -16.06 -1.98 20.67
CA GLU A 390 -15.27 -1.42 21.77
C GLU A 390 -13.94 -2.17 21.94
N ASN A 391 -13.05 -1.65 22.78
CA ASN A 391 -11.79 -2.29 23.15
C ASN A 391 -10.92 -2.60 21.93
N GLN A 392 -10.51 -1.56 21.21
CA GLN A 392 -9.64 -1.71 20.04
C GLN A 392 -8.36 -2.46 20.41
N THR A 393 -8.02 -3.49 19.64
CA THR A 393 -7.02 -4.47 20.07
C THR A 393 -5.61 -3.88 20.22
N TYR A 394 -5.27 -2.79 19.51
CA TYR A 394 -3.97 -2.13 19.69
C TYR A 394 -3.88 -1.40 21.04
N LEU A 395 -4.99 -0.85 21.55
CA LEU A 395 -5.05 -0.23 22.88
C LEU A 395 -4.94 -1.29 23.96
N ILE A 396 -5.64 -2.42 23.80
CA ILE A 396 -5.51 -3.57 24.70
C ILE A 396 -4.07 -4.11 24.70
N SER A 397 -3.45 -4.25 23.52
CA SER A 397 -2.05 -4.68 23.41
C SER A 397 -1.09 -3.72 24.12
N LYS A 398 -1.32 -2.40 23.99
CA LYS A 398 -0.54 -1.38 24.69
C LYS A 398 -0.68 -1.53 26.20
N GLN A 399 -1.91 -1.65 26.69
CA GLN A 399 -2.21 -1.78 28.11
C GLN A 399 -1.59 -3.04 28.74
N ILE A 400 -1.68 -4.19 28.06
CA ILE A 400 -1.03 -5.45 28.51
C ILE A 400 0.47 -5.22 28.75
N VAL A 401 1.14 -4.55 27.82
CA VAL A 401 2.58 -4.30 27.90
C VAL A 401 2.91 -3.33 29.04
N GLU A 402 2.14 -2.25 29.19
CA GLU A 402 2.33 -1.27 30.27
C GLU A 402 2.11 -1.89 31.66
N ASP A 403 1.05 -2.69 31.82
CA ASP A 403 0.76 -3.39 33.06
C ASP A 403 1.83 -4.43 33.39
N ARG A 404 2.29 -5.18 32.39
CA ARG A 404 3.38 -6.15 32.57
C ARG A 404 4.67 -5.47 33.00
N HIS A 405 5.05 -4.36 32.38
CA HIS A 405 6.24 -3.58 32.78
C HIS A 405 6.10 -2.98 34.17
N SER A 406 4.87 -2.72 34.62
CA SER A 406 4.58 -2.24 35.97
C SER A 406 4.50 -3.38 37.01
N GLY A 407 4.80 -4.62 36.63
CA GLY A 407 4.78 -5.79 37.52
C GLY A 407 3.38 -6.29 37.87
N LYS A 408 2.33 -5.83 37.19
CA LYS A 408 0.95 -6.30 37.42
C LYS A 408 0.71 -7.66 36.77
N ASP A 409 -0.25 -8.41 37.32
CA ASP A 409 -0.77 -9.60 36.65
C ASP A 409 -1.59 -9.21 35.41
N VAL A 410 -1.28 -9.87 34.30
CA VAL A 410 -1.88 -9.63 32.98
C VAL A 410 -2.72 -10.81 32.50
N SER A 411 -2.85 -11.88 33.30
CA SER A 411 -3.55 -13.12 32.91
C SER A 411 -4.97 -12.89 32.40
N HIS A 412 -5.73 -11.99 33.04
CA HIS A 412 -7.11 -11.64 32.69
C HIS A 412 -7.26 -11.05 31.27
N TYR A 413 -6.20 -10.50 30.67
CA TYR A 413 -6.26 -9.99 29.31
C TYR A 413 -6.42 -11.10 28.26
N ALA A 414 -6.11 -12.36 28.59
CA ALA A 414 -6.36 -13.48 27.69
C ALA A 414 -7.86 -13.61 27.35
N ASP A 415 -8.74 -13.48 28.35
CA ASP A 415 -10.20 -13.52 28.15
C ASP A 415 -10.71 -12.31 27.35
N ILE A 416 -10.08 -11.14 27.55
CA ILE A 416 -10.37 -9.95 26.76
C ILE A 416 -9.98 -10.17 25.29
N LEU A 417 -8.78 -10.70 25.03
CA LEU A 417 -8.33 -11.01 23.66
C LEU A 417 -9.19 -12.09 22.99
N ARG A 418 -9.73 -13.07 23.72
CA ARG A 418 -10.67 -14.07 23.17
C ARG A 418 -11.97 -13.48 22.64
N LYS A 419 -12.32 -12.23 22.97
CA LYS A 419 -13.43 -11.51 22.33
C LYS A 419 -13.09 -11.01 20.93
N ASN A 420 -11.81 -10.92 20.57
CA ASN A 420 -11.39 -10.60 19.22
C ASN A 420 -11.52 -11.82 18.31
N VAL A 421 -12.26 -11.67 17.20
CA VAL A 421 -12.51 -12.75 16.24
C VAL A 421 -11.22 -13.39 15.73
N ARG A 422 -10.22 -12.58 15.36
CA ARG A 422 -8.94 -13.10 14.82
C ARG A 422 -8.17 -13.90 15.86
N PHE A 423 -8.09 -13.39 17.09
CA PHE A 423 -7.41 -14.11 18.17
C PHE A 423 -8.11 -15.42 18.50
N ARG A 424 -9.44 -15.39 18.70
CA ARG A 424 -10.26 -16.58 18.99
C ARG A 424 -10.09 -17.66 17.92
N VAL A 425 -10.26 -17.31 16.65
CA VAL A 425 -10.16 -18.28 15.54
C VAL A 425 -8.75 -18.87 15.44
N VAL A 426 -7.69 -18.06 15.61
CA VAL A 426 -6.32 -18.57 15.56
C VAL A 426 -6.03 -19.47 16.75
N GLU A 427 -6.49 -19.11 17.94
CA GLU A 427 -6.29 -19.91 19.16
C GLU A 427 -7.05 -21.24 19.08
N ASP A 428 -8.32 -21.22 18.71
CA ASP A 428 -9.16 -22.42 18.62
C ASP A 428 -8.72 -23.36 17.50
N GLY A 429 -8.14 -22.82 16.41
CA GLY A 429 -7.64 -23.63 15.31
C GLY A 429 -6.16 -24.02 15.41
N PHE A 430 -5.45 -23.61 16.48
CA PHE A 430 -4.04 -23.94 16.61
C PHE A 430 -3.85 -25.42 16.95
N GLY A 431 -3.06 -26.13 16.15
CA GLY A 431 -2.75 -27.55 16.36
C GLY A 431 -3.72 -28.50 15.65
N GLU A 432 -4.86 -28.01 15.20
CA GLU A 432 -5.80 -28.77 14.37
C GLU A 432 -5.20 -29.10 12.99
N PRO A 433 -5.29 -30.36 12.51
CA PRO A 433 -4.68 -30.76 11.25
C PRO A 433 -5.30 -30.05 10.03
N ASP A 434 -6.58 -29.68 10.14
CA ASP A 434 -7.35 -29.03 9.08
C ASP A 434 -6.98 -27.56 8.85
N TYR A 435 -6.31 -26.94 9.82
CA TYR A 435 -6.07 -25.51 9.84
C TYR A 435 -4.59 -25.17 9.85
N ASP A 436 -4.24 -24.10 9.15
CA ASP A 436 -2.94 -23.44 9.27
C ASP A 436 -3.16 -21.96 9.58
N PHE A 437 -3.43 -21.67 10.86
CA PHE A 437 -3.70 -20.32 11.36
C PHE A 437 -2.57 -19.80 12.23
N ARG A 438 -2.11 -18.57 11.93
CA ARG A 438 -1.14 -17.84 12.77
C ARG A 438 -1.37 -16.33 12.69
N LEU A 439 -1.01 -15.63 13.76
CA LEU A 439 -0.97 -14.17 13.80
C LEU A 439 0.37 -13.64 13.25
N THR A 440 0.33 -12.47 12.62
CA THR A 440 1.49 -11.67 12.21
C THR A 440 1.39 -10.28 12.87
N PRO A 441 1.50 -10.20 14.22
CA PRO A 441 1.21 -8.99 14.98
C PRO A 441 2.25 -7.89 14.75
N SER A 442 1.87 -6.64 15.02
CA SER A 442 2.82 -5.53 15.17
C SER A 442 3.85 -5.82 16.29
N PRO A 443 4.98 -5.09 16.37
CA PRO A 443 5.94 -5.28 17.46
C PRO A 443 5.30 -5.22 18.85
N LYS A 444 4.40 -4.25 19.07
CA LYS A 444 3.67 -4.12 20.34
C LYS A 444 2.68 -5.27 20.57
N GLY A 445 1.99 -5.74 19.53
CA GLY A 445 1.11 -6.90 19.63
C GLY A 445 1.87 -8.20 19.93
N ARG A 446 3.09 -8.36 19.39
CA ARG A 446 3.97 -9.50 19.70
C ARG A 446 4.39 -9.49 21.16
N GLU A 447 4.78 -8.33 21.68
CA GLU A 447 5.15 -8.14 23.08
C GLU A 447 3.96 -8.47 24.00
N ALA A 448 2.77 -7.99 23.68
CA ALA A 448 1.55 -8.31 24.42
C ALA A 448 1.23 -9.82 24.44
N LEU A 449 1.34 -10.50 23.30
CA LEU A 449 1.12 -11.96 23.23
C LEU A 449 2.20 -12.74 24.00
N THR A 450 3.44 -12.26 23.99
CA THR A 450 4.54 -12.87 24.78
C THR A 450 4.29 -12.71 26.27
N ALA A 451 3.80 -11.54 26.71
CA ALA A 451 3.40 -11.32 28.10
C ALA A 451 2.31 -12.28 28.60
N LEU A 452 1.53 -12.86 27.67
CA LEU A 452 0.48 -13.84 27.91
C LEU A 452 0.90 -15.29 27.59
N ALA A 453 2.17 -15.55 27.28
CA ALA A 453 2.69 -16.86 26.85
C ALA A 453 1.99 -17.44 25.60
N LYS A 454 1.65 -16.57 24.64
CA LYS A 454 0.96 -16.91 23.38
C LYS A 454 1.86 -16.79 22.13
N GLU A 455 3.18 -16.79 22.29
CA GLU A 455 4.13 -16.67 21.18
C GLU A 455 4.03 -17.81 20.15
N HIS A 456 3.55 -18.99 20.56
CA HIS A 456 3.34 -20.13 19.66
C HIS A 456 2.29 -19.84 18.55
N LEU A 457 1.37 -18.89 18.78
CA LEU A 457 0.37 -18.46 17.79
C LEU A 457 0.96 -17.53 16.71
N ILE A 458 2.21 -17.08 16.88
CA ILE A 458 2.82 -16.07 16.02
C ILE A 458 3.60 -16.71 14.88
N SER A 459 3.57 -16.07 13.70
CA SER A 459 4.47 -16.38 12.59
C SER A 459 4.92 -15.10 11.87
N GLY A 460 5.89 -15.24 10.95
CA GLY A 460 6.28 -14.15 10.05
C GLY A 460 5.27 -13.95 8.91
N HIS A 461 5.33 -12.78 8.28
CA HIS A 461 4.55 -12.50 7.07
C HIS A 461 4.85 -13.50 5.94
N LYS A 462 3.83 -13.84 5.17
CA LYS A 462 3.90 -14.77 4.03
C LYS A 462 3.48 -14.06 2.74
N GLY A 463 4.14 -14.38 1.64
CA GLY A 463 3.82 -13.86 0.31
C GLY A 463 2.73 -14.69 -0.39
N ALA A 464 2.28 -14.23 -1.56
CA ALA A 464 1.22 -14.88 -2.33
C ALA A 464 1.50 -16.37 -2.63
N GLU A 465 2.76 -16.71 -2.97
CA GLU A 465 3.19 -18.10 -3.25
C GLU A 465 2.88 -19.06 -2.10
N PHE A 466 2.98 -18.62 -0.84
CA PHE A 466 2.67 -19.45 0.32
C PHE A 466 1.18 -19.82 0.34
N PHE A 467 0.29 -18.85 0.14
CA PHE A 467 -1.16 -19.04 0.20
C PHE A 467 -1.69 -19.85 -0.99
N ARG A 468 -1.10 -19.69 -2.18
CA ARG A 468 -1.45 -20.44 -3.40
C ARG A 468 -1.28 -21.96 -3.26
N ARG A 469 -0.61 -22.44 -2.20
CA ARG A 469 -0.47 -23.88 -1.93
C ARG A 469 -1.70 -24.51 -1.29
N TYR A 470 -2.63 -23.74 -0.75
CA TYR A 470 -3.77 -24.24 0.03
C TYR A 470 -5.07 -24.16 -0.76
N LYS A 471 -5.92 -25.18 -0.66
CA LYS A 471 -7.24 -25.20 -1.30
C LYS A 471 -8.15 -24.10 -0.78
N TYR A 472 -8.07 -23.80 0.52
CA TYR A 472 -8.99 -22.89 1.19
C TYR A 472 -8.25 -21.76 1.88
N ILE A 473 -8.70 -20.52 1.67
CA ILE A 473 -8.13 -19.32 2.28
C ILE A 473 -9.23 -18.64 3.09
N LEU A 474 -8.96 -18.37 4.37
CA LEU A 474 -9.89 -17.66 5.24
C LEU A 474 -9.78 -16.15 5.03
N SER A 475 -10.90 -15.44 5.05
CA SER A 475 -10.97 -13.98 5.02
C SER A 475 -11.90 -13.49 6.11
N MET A 476 -11.33 -12.90 7.16
CA MET A 476 -12.04 -12.48 8.36
C MET A 476 -11.81 -11.00 8.66
N ARG A 477 -12.80 -10.38 9.31
CA ARG A 477 -12.78 -8.95 9.64
C ARG A 477 -11.59 -8.60 10.53
N GLY A 478 -11.12 -7.36 10.39
CA GLY A 478 -10.27 -6.70 11.36
C GLY A 478 -11.06 -5.59 12.02
N PHE A 479 -10.68 -4.36 11.69
CA PHE A 479 -11.50 -3.18 11.97
C PHE A 479 -12.73 -3.12 11.03
N ASP A 480 -12.53 -3.47 9.76
CA ASP A 480 -13.54 -3.65 8.72
C ASP A 480 -13.35 -5.00 8.00
N THR A 481 -13.78 -5.13 6.74
CA THR A 481 -13.64 -6.35 5.92
C THR A 481 -12.21 -6.89 5.88
N GLY A 482 -12.09 -8.22 5.78
CA GLY A 482 -10.80 -8.89 5.63
C GLY A 482 -10.01 -8.36 4.44
N SER A 483 -8.94 -7.63 4.72
CA SER A 483 -8.17 -6.93 3.69
C SER A 483 -7.51 -7.88 2.68
N ASN A 484 -7.30 -9.15 3.05
CA ASN A 484 -6.78 -10.18 2.15
C ASN A 484 -7.80 -10.69 1.12
N PHE A 485 -9.09 -10.34 1.22
CA PHE A 485 -10.17 -10.92 0.41
C PHE A 485 -9.88 -10.91 -1.09
N ILE A 486 -9.56 -9.75 -1.66
CA ILE A 486 -9.32 -9.61 -3.10
C ILE A 486 -8.10 -10.41 -3.55
N SER A 487 -7.00 -10.35 -2.78
CA SER A 487 -5.80 -11.13 -3.10
C SER A 487 -6.03 -12.64 -3.04
N ALA A 488 -6.91 -13.11 -2.15
CA ALA A 488 -7.30 -14.52 -2.04
C ALA A 488 -8.28 -14.95 -3.14
N ALA A 489 -9.24 -14.08 -3.48
CA ALA A 489 -10.19 -14.30 -4.56
C ALA A 489 -9.51 -14.41 -5.93
N ASN A 490 -8.35 -13.78 -6.10
CA ASN A 490 -7.55 -13.85 -7.32
C ASN A 490 -6.59 -15.07 -7.38
N THR A 491 -6.95 -16.18 -6.73
CA THR A 491 -6.18 -17.43 -6.74
C THR A 491 -7.03 -18.59 -7.23
N ASN A 492 -6.41 -19.74 -7.54
CA ASN A 492 -7.13 -20.99 -7.79
C ASN A 492 -7.61 -21.66 -6.49
N SER A 493 -7.55 -20.96 -5.34
CA SER A 493 -8.11 -21.40 -4.06
C SER A 493 -9.55 -20.89 -3.90
N VAL A 494 -10.28 -21.44 -2.94
CA VAL A 494 -11.61 -20.95 -2.55
C VAL A 494 -11.52 -20.15 -1.27
N VAL A 495 -12.18 -18.99 -1.26
CA VAL A 495 -12.23 -18.13 -0.08
C VAL A 495 -13.41 -18.52 0.80
N LEU A 496 -13.14 -18.77 2.09
CA LEU A 496 -14.17 -18.78 3.14
C LEU A 496 -14.17 -17.38 3.75
N LYS A 497 -15.22 -16.60 3.50
CA LYS A 497 -15.29 -15.18 3.88
C LYS A 497 -16.33 -14.98 4.96
N GLU A 498 -15.94 -14.27 6.02
CA GLU A 498 -16.87 -13.78 7.02
C GLU A 498 -17.88 -12.77 6.45
N GLU A 499 -19.16 -12.96 6.78
CA GLU A 499 -20.20 -11.95 6.62
C GLU A 499 -20.04 -10.88 7.72
N ASP A 500 -19.19 -9.90 7.42
CA ASP A 500 -18.75 -8.86 8.36
C ASP A 500 -19.65 -7.62 8.45
N GLY A 501 -20.61 -7.51 7.53
CA GLY A 501 -21.58 -6.42 7.43
C GLY A 501 -21.00 -5.10 6.92
N TRP A 502 -19.81 -5.10 6.32
CA TRP A 502 -19.23 -3.94 5.65
C TRP A 502 -19.38 -4.04 4.14
N GLU A 503 -19.64 -2.89 3.52
CA GLU A 503 -19.67 -2.71 2.08
C GLU A 503 -18.45 -1.91 1.63
N LEU A 504 -17.86 -2.32 0.51
CA LEU A 504 -16.77 -1.65 -0.18
C LEU A 504 -17.12 -1.53 -1.66
N PHE A 505 -16.35 -0.74 -2.41
CA PHE A 505 -16.63 -0.49 -3.82
C PHE A 505 -16.78 -1.76 -4.68
N TYR A 506 -16.12 -2.86 -4.31
CA TYR A 506 -16.18 -4.13 -5.04
C TYR A 506 -17.29 -5.08 -4.59
N THR A 507 -17.98 -4.81 -3.47
CA THR A 507 -19.04 -5.68 -2.93
C THR A 507 -20.07 -6.15 -3.97
N PRO A 508 -20.56 -5.35 -4.94
CA PRO A 508 -21.57 -5.82 -5.88
C PRO A 508 -21.06 -6.94 -6.82
N LEU A 509 -19.75 -7.07 -7.00
CA LEU A 509 -19.13 -8.10 -7.85
C LEU A 509 -18.91 -9.45 -7.14
N PHE A 510 -19.08 -9.50 -5.81
CA PHE A 510 -18.82 -10.72 -5.03
C PHE A 510 -20.06 -11.11 -4.24
N LYS A 511 -20.71 -12.19 -4.69
CA LYS A 511 -21.91 -12.77 -4.08
C LYS A 511 -21.59 -14.08 -3.33
N PRO A 512 -22.19 -14.29 -2.13
CA PRO A 512 -22.10 -15.56 -1.40
C PRO A 512 -22.48 -16.75 -2.28
N TRP A 513 -21.78 -17.88 -2.12
CA TRP A 513 -21.95 -19.15 -2.86
C TRP A 513 -21.70 -19.10 -4.38
N ILE A 514 -21.50 -17.91 -4.94
CA ILE A 514 -21.11 -17.71 -6.34
C ILE A 514 -19.61 -17.41 -6.43
N HIS A 515 -19.06 -16.58 -5.52
CA HIS A 515 -17.67 -16.12 -5.58
C HIS A 515 -16.87 -16.45 -4.31
N TYR A 516 -17.54 -16.83 -3.22
CA TYR A 516 -16.90 -17.28 -1.98
C TYR A 516 -17.88 -18.12 -1.16
N ILE A 517 -17.35 -18.86 -0.18
CA ILE A 517 -18.15 -19.60 0.80
C ILE A 517 -18.40 -18.67 2.00
N PRO A 518 -19.65 -18.26 2.30
CA PRO A 518 -19.93 -17.36 3.41
C PRO A 518 -19.82 -18.08 4.75
N LEU A 519 -19.18 -17.40 5.70
CA LEU A 519 -19.16 -17.74 7.12
C LEU A 519 -20.03 -16.77 7.90
N ARG A 520 -20.65 -17.25 8.98
CA ARG A 520 -21.35 -16.39 9.93
C ARG A 520 -20.41 -15.34 10.50
N ALA A 521 -20.98 -14.21 10.93
CA ALA A 521 -20.25 -13.25 11.75
C ALA A 521 -19.58 -13.97 12.94
N GLY A 522 -18.29 -13.68 13.18
CA GLY A 522 -17.49 -14.36 14.19
C GLY A 522 -16.88 -15.69 13.75
N CYS A 523 -17.20 -16.19 12.55
CA CYS A 523 -16.67 -17.42 11.97
C CYS A 523 -16.93 -18.69 12.82
N THR A 524 -18.05 -18.76 13.52
CA THR A 524 -18.41 -19.89 14.40
C THR A 524 -18.77 -21.17 13.63
N ASP A 525 -18.98 -21.09 12.31
CA ASP A 525 -19.34 -22.18 11.41
C ASP A 525 -18.19 -22.63 10.48
N ILE A 526 -16.92 -22.26 10.78
CA ILE A 526 -15.75 -22.62 9.96
C ILE A 526 -15.68 -24.12 9.65
N ARG A 527 -15.85 -24.97 10.67
CA ARG A 527 -15.74 -26.43 10.52
C ARG A 527 -16.78 -26.98 9.56
N GLU A 528 -18.04 -26.60 9.76
CA GLU A 528 -19.17 -26.98 8.89
C GLU A 528 -18.92 -26.55 7.44
N LYS A 529 -18.48 -25.31 7.22
CA LYS A 529 -18.22 -24.79 5.86
C LYS A 529 -17.02 -25.46 5.20
N LEU A 530 -16.00 -25.83 5.95
CA LEU A 530 -14.86 -26.57 5.42
C LEU A 530 -15.26 -28.00 5.02
N GLU A 531 -16.05 -28.70 5.84
CA GLU A 531 -16.57 -30.03 5.52
C GLU A 531 -17.47 -30.02 4.28
N TRP A 532 -18.32 -29.00 4.15
CA TRP A 532 -19.09 -28.77 2.93
C TRP A 532 -18.18 -28.57 1.71
N ALA A 533 -17.14 -27.74 1.84
CA ALA A 533 -16.22 -27.43 0.75
C ALA A 533 -15.46 -28.67 0.25
N ARG A 534 -15.04 -29.55 1.18
CA ARG A 534 -14.39 -30.84 0.87
C ARG A 534 -15.32 -31.79 0.12
N SER A 535 -16.60 -31.80 0.48
CA SER A 535 -17.62 -32.63 -0.15
C SER A 535 -18.10 -32.09 -1.51
N ASN A 536 -17.68 -30.87 -1.91
CA ASN A 536 -18.19 -30.16 -3.08
C ASN A 536 -17.06 -29.57 -3.95
N ALA A 537 -16.00 -30.34 -4.21
CA ALA A 537 -14.79 -29.88 -4.92
C ALA A 537 -15.08 -29.19 -6.28
N LEU A 538 -15.96 -29.76 -7.10
CA LEU A 538 -16.33 -29.14 -8.40
C LEU A 538 -17.00 -27.78 -8.22
N LYS A 539 -17.85 -27.63 -7.20
CA LYS A 539 -18.48 -26.35 -6.89
C LYS A 539 -17.47 -25.35 -6.36
N CYS A 540 -16.50 -25.79 -5.56
CA CYS A 540 -15.37 -24.98 -5.13
C CYS A 540 -14.58 -24.41 -6.31
N GLU A 541 -14.25 -25.23 -7.31
CA GLU A 541 -13.55 -24.76 -8.52
C GLU A 541 -14.38 -23.74 -9.32
N GLU A 542 -15.69 -23.93 -9.41
CA GLU A 542 -16.60 -22.96 -10.02
C GLU A 542 -16.60 -21.63 -9.25
N ILE A 543 -16.72 -21.68 -7.92
CA ILE A 543 -16.69 -20.49 -7.04
C ILE A 543 -15.39 -19.71 -7.23
N SER A 544 -14.24 -20.39 -7.21
CA SER A 544 -12.92 -19.77 -7.43
C SER A 544 -12.82 -19.13 -8.81
N ARG A 545 -13.29 -19.81 -9.87
CA ARG A 545 -13.28 -19.29 -11.24
C ARG A 545 -14.11 -18.02 -11.37
N ASN A 546 -15.31 -17.99 -10.80
CA ASN A 546 -16.17 -16.81 -10.80
C ASN A 546 -15.52 -15.64 -10.05
N ALA A 547 -14.92 -15.91 -8.89
CA ALA A 547 -14.20 -14.89 -8.11
C ALA A 547 -13.08 -14.23 -8.91
N ARG A 548 -12.27 -15.02 -9.63
CA ARG A 548 -11.21 -14.53 -10.50
C ARG A 548 -11.74 -13.69 -11.67
N ALA A 549 -12.86 -14.08 -12.28
CA ALA A 549 -13.51 -13.27 -13.31
C ALA A 549 -13.94 -11.89 -12.78
N SER A 550 -14.44 -11.81 -11.54
CA SER A 550 -14.72 -10.53 -10.88
C SER A 550 -13.43 -9.72 -10.59
N CYS A 551 -12.32 -10.38 -10.29
CA CYS A 551 -11.01 -9.71 -10.16
C CYS A 551 -10.53 -9.12 -11.49
N GLU A 552 -10.76 -9.78 -12.63
CA GLU A 552 -10.41 -9.24 -13.95
C GLU A 552 -11.13 -7.91 -14.23
N ILE A 553 -12.42 -7.80 -13.86
CA ILE A 553 -13.18 -6.55 -13.94
C ILE A 553 -12.52 -5.43 -13.11
N LEU A 554 -12.06 -5.74 -11.90
CA LEU A 554 -11.44 -4.77 -11.00
C LEU A 554 -10.07 -4.27 -11.47
N MET A 555 -9.38 -5.01 -12.35
CA MET A 555 -8.11 -4.63 -12.97
C MET A 555 -8.27 -3.76 -14.21
N ASP A 556 -9.48 -3.69 -14.79
CA ASP A 556 -9.72 -2.92 -16.01
C ASP A 556 -9.68 -1.41 -15.71
N ARG A 557 -8.74 -0.71 -16.35
CA ARG A 557 -8.53 0.73 -16.15
C ARG A 557 -9.70 1.56 -16.68
N GLY A 558 -10.38 1.09 -17.72
CA GLY A 558 -11.55 1.75 -18.29
C GLY A 558 -12.76 1.64 -17.37
N VAL A 559 -12.99 0.45 -16.80
CA VAL A 559 -14.00 0.25 -15.74
C VAL A 559 -13.71 1.16 -14.55
N ARG A 560 -12.47 1.20 -14.07
CA ARG A 560 -12.02 2.07 -12.98
C ARG A 560 -12.31 3.54 -13.25
N ALA A 561 -11.87 4.05 -14.40
CA ALA A 561 -12.09 5.45 -14.76
C ALA A 561 -13.60 5.80 -14.84
N GLN A 562 -14.39 4.93 -15.47
CA GLN A 562 -15.82 5.17 -15.65
C GLN A 562 -16.59 5.21 -14.33
N PHE A 563 -16.40 4.22 -13.44
CA PHE A 563 -17.17 4.22 -12.19
C PHE A 563 -16.74 5.37 -11.26
N LEU A 564 -15.46 5.77 -11.28
CA LEU A 564 -14.99 6.93 -10.51
C LEU A 564 -15.62 8.22 -11.03
N GLU A 565 -15.70 8.42 -12.34
CA GLU A 565 -16.40 9.55 -12.94
C GLU A 565 -17.88 9.60 -12.52
N ASP A 566 -18.57 8.46 -12.57
CA ASP A 566 -19.98 8.37 -12.17
C ASP A 566 -20.19 8.72 -10.69
N ILE A 567 -19.29 8.24 -9.80
CA ILE A 567 -19.32 8.56 -8.37
C ILE A 567 -19.12 10.06 -8.13
N VAL A 568 -18.12 10.68 -8.79
CA VAL A 568 -17.87 12.13 -8.64
C VAL A 568 -19.06 12.94 -9.13
N ARG A 569 -19.71 12.51 -10.22
CA ARG A 569 -20.91 13.18 -10.75
C ARG A 569 -22.06 13.10 -9.76
N SER A 570 -22.36 11.90 -9.26
CA SER A 570 -23.42 11.68 -8.28
C SER A 570 -23.17 12.43 -6.97
N TYR A 571 -21.93 12.46 -6.49
CA TYR A 571 -21.53 13.23 -5.32
C TYR A 571 -21.79 14.73 -5.53
N GLY A 572 -21.39 15.30 -6.66
CA GLY A 572 -21.59 16.72 -6.98
C GLY A 572 -23.06 17.11 -7.16
N GLU A 573 -23.91 16.21 -7.66
CA GLU A 573 -25.36 16.41 -7.70
C GLU A 573 -25.97 16.34 -6.30
N PHE A 574 -25.55 15.38 -5.48
CA PHE A 574 -26.05 15.18 -4.13
C PHE A 574 -25.65 16.32 -3.19
N ALA A 575 -24.41 16.81 -3.25
CA ALA A 575 -23.93 17.89 -2.39
C ALA A 575 -24.56 19.26 -2.71
N ARG A 576 -25.21 19.42 -3.87
CA ARG A 576 -25.92 20.64 -4.27
C ARG A 576 -27.43 20.60 -3.97
N ALA A 577 -27.99 19.41 -3.75
CA ALA A 577 -29.40 19.20 -3.41
C ALA A 577 -29.62 19.32 -1.91
#